data_AF-A0A7Z9LD63-F1
#
_entry.id   AF-A0A7Z9LD63-F1
#
_cell.length_a   1.000
_cell.length_b   1.000
_cell.length_c   1.000
_cell.angle_alpha   90.00
_cell.angle_beta   90.00
_cell.angle_gamma   90.00
#
_symmetry.space_group_name_H-M   'P 1'
#
loop_
_entity.id
_entity.type
_entity.pdbx_description
1 polymer ?
#
loop_
_entity_poly.entity_id
_entity_poly.type
_entity_poly.pdbx_seq_one_letter_code
_entity_poly.pdbx_strand_id
1 'polypeptide(L)'
;MKHSHWLSLLLLATFVSFVGLAATDVRGDGELRRPLDLPSGGAGGDEDEEDAPETITFYGSDYEGDCFVWALDRSGSMGWNGRWGVLQTELSAAILSLSSMADFGVLFWSSNVITWQEQAVKATTSNKAAANSWAMALTPDGWTCIAPGVVKALDINRTSHKHKKVVIVLSDGEPICNGTNIPDESLEAINGANWDMQEISTIGVEVSGPGQTFLQQIAMANQGTYTAAN
;
A
#
# COMPACT_ATOMS: atom_id res chain seq x y z
N MET A 1 -39.73 46.41 -3.60
CA MET A 1 -40.65 46.23 -4.74
C MET A 1 -40.36 44.88 -5.40
N LYS A 2 -41.33 43.95 -5.27
CA LYS A 2 -41.82 42.97 -6.26
C LYS A 2 -40.82 41.95 -6.85
N HIS A 3 -40.90 40.67 -6.44
CA HIS A 3 -41.53 39.53 -7.17
C HIS A 3 -40.60 38.93 -8.25
N SER A 4 -40.47 37.62 -8.53
CA SER A 4 -41.19 36.40 -8.16
C SER A 4 -40.35 35.19 -8.60
N HIS A 5 -40.59 34.06 -7.95
CA HIS A 5 -40.24 32.67 -8.30
C HIS A 5 -40.44 32.28 -9.78
N TRP A 6 -39.74 31.24 -10.24
CA TRP A 6 -40.33 30.17 -11.05
C TRP A 6 -39.69 28.80 -10.78
N LEU A 7 -40.58 27.86 -10.46
CA LEU A 7 -40.42 26.42 -10.28
C LEU A 7 -40.80 25.76 -11.61
N SER A 8 -40.12 24.70 -12.05
CA SER A 8 -40.72 23.73 -12.97
C SER A 8 -40.08 22.35 -12.82
N LEU A 9 -40.86 21.48 -12.19
CA LEU A 9 -40.74 20.03 -12.13
C LEU A 9 -41.27 19.45 -13.45
N LEU A 10 -40.62 18.45 -14.04
CA LEU A 10 -41.23 17.63 -15.10
C LEU A 10 -40.86 16.16 -14.91
N LEU A 11 -41.83 15.41 -14.38
CA LEU A 11 -41.92 13.95 -14.44
C LEU A 11 -42.27 13.53 -15.88
N LEU A 12 -41.65 12.47 -16.38
CA LEU A 12 -42.25 11.66 -17.44
C LEU A 12 -41.95 10.17 -17.21
N ALA A 13 -43.03 9.40 -17.02
CA ALA A 13 -43.05 7.96 -16.95
C ALA A 13 -43.75 7.42 -18.20
N THR A 14 -43.19 6.41 -18.87
CA THR A 14 -43.95 5.58 -19.84
C THR A 14 -43.48 4.13 -19.89
N PHE A 15 -44.41 3.28 -19.43
CA PHE A 15 -44.75 1.87 -19.66
C PHE A 15 -44.11 1.02 -20.78
N VAL A 16 -43.64 -0.18 -20.36
CA VAL A 16 -44.01 -1.57 -20.73
C VAL A 16 -44.29 -1.94 -22.21
N SER A 17 -43.65 -3.02 -22.68
CA SER A 17 -44.32 -4.11 -23.41
C SER A 17 -43.58 -5.44 -23.35
N PHE A 18 -44.34 -6.47 -22.98
CA PHE A 18 -44.01 -7.89 -22.83
C PHE A 18 -44.64 -8.62 -24.03
N VAL A 19 -43.91 -9.48 -24.74
CA VAL A 19 -44.50 -10.38 -25.76
C VAL A 19 -43.76 -11.75 -25.71
N GLY A 20 -44.51 -12.81 -25.39
CA GLY A 20 -44.12 -14.24 -25.56
C GLY A 20 -44.11 -14.63 -27.06
N LEU A 21 -43.88 -15.85 -27.52
CA LEU A 21 -44.13 -17.21 -27.07
C LEU A 21 -43.60 -18.11 -28.21
N ALA A 22 -43.09 -19.32 -27.93
CA ALA A 22 -43.45 -20.57 -28.62
C ALA A 22 -42.40 -21.67 -28.42
N ALA A 23 -42.88 -22.81 -27.92
CA ALA A 23 -42.17 -24.06 -27.79
C ALA A 23 -42.18 -24.84 -29.13
N THR A 24 -41.15 -25.64 -29.35
CA THR A 24 -41.25 -26.88 -30.14
C THR A 24 -40.52 -28.01 -29.43
N ASP A 25 -41.24 -29.13 -29.37
CA ASP A 25 -40.90 -30.40 -28.74
C ASP A 25 -40.16 -31.29 -29.75
N VAL A 26 -39.04 -31.91 -29.35
CA VAL A 26 -38.46 -33.05 -30.06
C VAL A 26 -38.03 -34.10 -29.03
N ARG A 27 -38.75 -35.22 -29.09
CA ARG A 27 -38.50 -36.47 -28.38
C ARG A 27 -37.20 -37.13 -28.87
N GLY A 28 -36.40 -37.59 -27.92
CA GLY A 28 -35.26 -38.48 -28.11
C GLY A 28 -35.12 -39.39 -26.89
N ASP A 29 -34.80 -40.64 -27.15
CA ASP A 29 -35.12 -41.85 -26.39
C ASP A 29 -34.13 -42.18 -25.25
N GLY A 30 -34.62 -42.96 -24.27
CA GLY A 30 -33.87 -43.93 -23.46
C GLY A 30 -32.62 -43.52 -22.67
N GLU A 31 -32.79 -43.11 -21.41
CA GLU A 31 -32.05 -43.70 -20.27
C GLU A 31 -32.65 -43.19 -18.95
N LEU A 32 -33.19 -44.10 -18.13
CA LEU A 32 -33.62 -43.82 -16.76
C LEU A 32 -32.39 -43.48 -15.89
N ARG A 33 -31.92 -42.23 -15.95
CA ARG A 33 -31.02 -41.70 -14.92
C ARG A 33 -31.86 -41.42 -13.69
N ARG A 34 -31.86 -42.37 -12.75
CA ARG A 34 -32.34 -42.15 -11.38
C ARG A 34 -31.72 -40.85 -10.88
N PRO A 35 -32.50 -39.94 -10.26
CA PRO A 35 -31.92 -38.82 -9.54
C PRO A 35 -30.91 -39.38 -8.54
N LEU A 36 -29.66 -38.97 -8.68
CA LEU A 36 -28.63 -39.30 -7.71
C LEU A 36 -28.98 -38.47 -6.46
N ASP A 37 -29.60 -39.12 -5.47
CA ASP A 37 -29.72 -38.56 -4.13
C ASP A 37 -28.31 -38.45 -3.56
N LEU A 38 -27.68 -37.32 -3.83
CA LEU A 38 -26.49 -36.89 -3.13
C LEU A 38 -26.92 -36.59 -1.69
N PRO A 39 -26.29 -37.19 -0.67
CA PRO A 39 -26.48 -36.75 0.69
C PRO A 39 -26.13 -35.26 0.74
N SER A 40 -27.12 -34.43 1.06
CA SER A 40 -26.90 -33.05 1.51
C SER A 40 -26.19 -33.13 2.85
N GLY A 41 -24.87 -33.28 2.79
CA GLY A 41 -23.99 -33.53 3.93
C GLY A 41 -22.77 -32.62 3.84
N GLY A 42 -22.72 -31.68 4.78
CA GLY A 42 -21.74 -30.59 4.87
C GLY A 42 -22.49 -29.29 5.15
N ALA A 43 -23.26 -29.18 6.24
CA ALA A 43 -22.70 -28.82 7.54
C ALA A 43 -21.56 -27.82 7.35
N GLY A 44 -21.88 -26.53 7.51
CA GLY A 44 -20.90 -25.45 7.51
C GLY A 44 -19.83 -25.73 8.56
N GLY A 45 -18.73 -26.33 8.12
CA GLY A 45 -17.45 -26.01 8.68
C GLY A 45 -17.14 -24.61 8.16
N ASP A 46 -16.75 -23.73 9.08
CA ASP A 46 -15.92 -22.59 8.74
C ASP A 46 -14.80 -23.14 7.86
N GLU A 47 -14.96 -23.01 6.54
CA GLU A 47 -13.87 -23.25 5.61
C GLU A 47 -12.84 -22.23 6.08
N ASP A 48 -11.71 -22.73 6.57
CA ASP A 48 -10.51 -21.95 6.82
C ASP A 48 -10.22 -21.19 5.53
N GLU A 49 -10.82 -20.00 5.39
CA GLU A 49 -10.51 -19.02 4.38
C GLU A 49 -9.04 -18.78 4.60
N GLU A 50 -8.20 -19.41 3.77
CA GLU A 50 -6.76 -19.28 3.89
C GLU A 50 -6.49 -17.78 4.00
N ASP A 51 -5.95 -17.35 5.15
CA ASP A 51 -5.64 -15.96 5.47
C ASP A 51 -4.51 -15.53 4.52
N ALA A 52 -4.91 -15.28 3.27
CA ALA A 52 -4.04 -14.90 2.20
C ALA A 52 -3.50 -13.52 2.56
N PRO A 53 -2.18 -13.31 2.45
CA PRO A 53 -1.59 -12.04 2.79
C PRO A 53 -2.28 -10.92 2.00
N GLU A 54 -2.49 -9.78 2.65
CA GLU A 54 -2.95 -8.60 1.94
C GLU A 54 -1.92 -8.21 0.86
N THR A 55 -2.40 -7.66 -0.25
CA THR A 55 -1.53 -7.16 -1.31
C THR A 55 -1.81 -5.68 -1.53
N ILE A 56 -0.76 -4.88 -1.57
CA ILE A 56 -0.83 -3.47 -1.93
C ILE A 56 0.00 -3.20 -3.19
N THR A 57 -0.45 -2.25 -4.00
CA THR A 57 0.35 -1.70 -5.09
C THR A 57 0.89 -0.33 -4.68
N PHE A 58 2.19 -0.11 -4.86
CA PHE A 58 2.83 1.17 -4.60
C PHE A 58 3.97 1.38 -5.62
N TYR A 59 3.93 2.48 -6.38
CA TYR A 59 4.85 2.71 -7.51
C TYR A 59 4.87 1.55 -8.53
N GLY A 60 3.69 0.97 -8.79
CA GLY A 60 3.51 -0.11 -9.78
C GLY A 60 4.12 -1.46 -9.37
N SER A 61 4.61 -1.60 -8.14
CA SER A 61 5.04 -2.88 -7.57
C SER A 61 4.03 -3.37 -6.55
N ASP A 62 3.82 -4.69 -6.53
CA ASP A 62 2.96 -5.35 -5.58
C ASP A 62 3.77 -5.85 -4.38
N TYR A 63 3.25 -5.63 -3.18
CA TYR A 63 3.84 -6.09 -1.93
C TYR A 63 2.82 -6.93 -1.17
N GLU A 64 3.23 -8.13 -0.77
CA GLU A 64 2.41 -9.07 -0.01
C GLU A 64 2.78 -9.03 1.48
N GLY A 65 1.80 -8.78 2.35
CA GLY A 65 2.01 -8.76 3.79
C GLY A 65 0.76 -8.35 4.55
N ASP A 66 0.76 -8.44 5.87
CA ASP A 66 -0.37 -8.05 6.72
C ASP A 66 -0.05 -6.82 7.56
N CYS A 67 1.21 -6.38 7.56
CA CYS A 67 1.68 -5.12 8.11
C CYS A 67 2.61 -4.43 7.12
N PHE A 68 2.31 -3.17 6.80
CA PHE A 68 3.11 -2.36 5.87
C PHE A 68 3.62 -1.09 6.56
N VAL A 69 4.94 -0.89 6.56
CA VAL A 69 5.54 0.33 7.10
C VAL A 69 6.29 1.07 6.01
N TRP A 70 5.82 2.27 5.67
CA TRP A 70 6.47 3.14 4.70
C TRP A 70 7.50 4.06 5.38
N ALA A 71 8.75 3.99 4.93
CA ALA A 71 9.86 4.84 5.31
C ALA A 71 10.26 5.72 4.13
N LEU A 72 9.72 6.93 4.08
CA LEU A 72 9.73 7.74 2.86
C LEU A 72 10.71 8.91 2.97
N ASP A 73 11.57 9.03 1.97
CA ASP A 73 12.45 10.18 1.82
C ASP A 73 11.64 11.48 1.66
N ARG A 74 11.96 12.48 2.48
CA ARG A 74 11.46 13.85 2.35
C ARG A 74 12.60 14.85 2.13
N SER A 75 13.79 14.40 1.76
CA SER A 75 14.95 15.24 1.46
C SER A 75 14.61 16.32 0.44
N GLY A 76 15.36 17.42 0.42
CA GLY A 76 15.07 18.56 -0.45
C GLY A 76 14.96 18.22 -1.95
N SER A 77 15.68 17.18 -2.42
CA SER A 77 15.63 16.70 -3.80
C SER A 77 14.26 16.15 -4.18
N MET A 78 13.51 15.60 -3.23
CA MET A 78 12.14 15.14 -3.46
C MET A 78 11.20 16.27 -3.89
N GLY A 79 11.53 17.53 -3.61
CA GLY A 79 10.77 18.69 -4.09
C GLY A 79 10.96 18.99 -5.57
N TRP A 80 11.88 18.33 -6.26
CA TRP A 80 12.20 18.59 -7.66
C TRP A 80 11.32 17.76 -8.59
N ASN A 81 11.10 18.28 -9.81
CA ASN A 81 10.37 17.60 -10.89
C ASN A 81 8.98 17.04 -10.52
N GLY A 82 8.36 17.52 -9.43
CA GLY A 82 7.06 17.02 -8.96
C GLY A 82 7.10 15.68 -8.22
N ARG A 83 8.28 15.12 -7.93
CA ARG A 83 8.46 13.82 -7.23
C ARG A 83 7.68 13.75 -5.93
N TRP A 84 7.69 14.82 -5.14
CA TRP A 84 6.92 14.92 -3.89
C TRP A 84 5.40 14.77 -4.10
N GLY A 85 4.84 15.41 -5.12
CA GLY A 85 3.41 15.33 -5.42
C GLY A 85 3.01 13.92 -5.89
N VAL A 86 3.89 13.27 -6.66
CA VAL A 86 3.71 11.86 -7.05
C VAL A 86 3.77 10.96 -5.83
N LEU A 87 4.78 11.11 -4.96
CA LEU A 87 4.90 10.35 -3.71
C LEU A 87 3.64 10.48 -2.85
N GLN A 88 3.14 11.70 -2.67
CA GLN A 88 1.92 11.95 -1.91
C GLN A 88 0.70 11.26 -2.54
N THR A 89 0.58 11.29 -3.87
CA THR A 89 -0.53 10.64 -4.59
C THR A 89 -0.46 9.11 -4.46
N GLU A 90 0.70 8.52 -4.71
CA GLU A 90 0.94 7.07 -4.59
C GLU A 90 0.70 6.59 -3.16
N LEU A 91 1.20 7.34 -2.16
CA LEU A 91 1.04 6.97 -0.76
C LEU A 91 -0.44 7.06 -0.34
N SER A 92 -1.14 8.11 -0.77
CA SER A 92 -2.57 8.24 -0.51
C SER A 92 -3.35 7.07 -1.10
N ALA A 93 -3.03 6.65 -2.33
CA ALA A 93 -3.68 5.51 -2.97
C ALA A 93 -3.42 4.21 -2.19
N ALA A 94 -2.16 3.94 -1.85
CA ALA A 94 -1.76 2.73 -1.13
C ALA A 94 -2.34 2.65 0.29
N ILE A 95 -2.33 3.76 1.05
CA ILE A 95 -2.96 3.79 2.39
C ILE A 95 -4.46 3.52 2.26
N LEU A 96 -5.14 4.17 1.33
CA LEU A 96 -6.60 4.06 1.21
C LEU A 96 -7.05 2.68 0.72
N SER A 97 -6.21 1.97 -0.04
CA SER A 97 -6.50 0.61 -0.53
C SER A 97 -6.37 -0.49 0.52
N LEU A 98 -5.66 -0.24 1.63
CA LEU A 98 -5.52 -1.23 2.71
C LEU A 98 -6.89 -1.71 3.21
N SER A 99 -7.05 -3.02 3.38
CA SER A 99 -8.20 -3.57 4.10
C SER A 99 -8.15 -3.20 5.58
N SER A 100 -9.27 -3.35 6.31
CA SER A 100 -9.28 -3.15 7.76
C SER A 100 -8.54 -4.23 8.56
N MET A 101 -8.10 -5.31 7.92
CA MET A 101 -7.37 -6.41 8.56
C MET A 101 -5.87 -6.16 8.64
N ALA A 102 -5.33 -5.29 7.78
CA ALA A 102 -3.93 -4.90 7.79
C ALA A 102 -3.57 -3.95 8.94
N ASP A 103 -2.34 -4.04 9.42
CA ASP A 103 -1.68 -3.00 10.20
C ASP A 103 -0.82 -2.13 9.27
N PHE A 104 -0.59 -0.88 9.66
CA PHE A 104 0.32 -0.02 8.92
C PHE A 104 0.99 1.05 9.76
N GLY A 105 2.12 1.54 9.25
CA GLY A 105 2.86 2.68 9.79
C GLY A 105 3.38 3.57 8.68
N VAL A 106 3.48 4.87 8.94
CA VAL A 106 4.03 5.84 7.99
C VAL A 106 4.99 6.76 8.71
N LEU A 107 6.20 6.88 8.16
CA LEU A 107 7.18 7.87 8.60
C LEU A 107 7.86 8.50 7.40
N PHE A 108 8.29 9.74 7.58
CA PHE A 108 9.15 10.42 6.63
C PHE A 108 10.48 10.77 7.29
N TRP A 109 11.55 10.78 6.50
CA TRP A 109 12.90 11.04 6.98
C TRP A 109 13.64 11.98 6.03
N SER A 110 14.43 12.88 6.61
CA SER A 110 15.39 13.73 5.92
C SER A 110 16.63 13.89 6.80
N SER A 111 16.89 15.08 7.35
CA SER A 111 17.86 15.28 8.44
C SER A 111 17.34 14.81 9.80
N ASN A 112 16.03 14.66 9.92
CA ASN A 112 15.32 14.15 11.08
C ASN A 112 14.25 13.16 10.63
N VAL A 113 13.82 12.32 11.56
CA VAL A 113 12.71 11.40 11.35
C VAL A 113 11.45 11.99 11.97
N ILE A 114 10.36 11.96 11.22
CA ILE A 114 9.02 12.29 11.69
C ILE A 114 8.10 11.11 11.42
N THR A 115 7.31 10.77 12.43
CA THR A 115 6.48 9.57 12.40
C THR A 115 5.05 9.97 12.71
N TRP A 116 4.08 9.38 11.98
CA TRP A 116 2.66 9.62 12.25
C TRP A 116 2.21 8.98 13.57
N GLN A 117 2.59 7.71 13.79
CA GLN A 117 2.34 6.95 15.02
C GLN A 117 3.57 6.12 15.39
N GLU A 118 3.88 6.08 16.68
CA GLU A 118 5.05 5.34 17.22
C GLU A 118 4.93 3.80 17.08
N GLN A 119 3.75 3.31 16.72
CA GLN A 119 3.43 1.90 16.56
C GLN A 119 2.67 1.69 15.25
N ALA A 120 2.81 0.51 14.65
CA ALA A 120 1.91 0.08 13.58
C ALA A 120 0.48 -0.02 14.13
N VAL A 121 -0.48 0.54 13.40
CA VAL A 121 -1.89 0.60 13.81
C VAL A 121 -2.78 -0.05 12.76
N LYS A 122 -3.94 -0.57 13.18
CA LYS A 122 -4.93 -1.12 12.25
C LYS A 122 -5.38 -0.09 11.21
N ALA A 123 -5.56 -0.54 9.96
CA ALA A 123 -6.03 0.24 8.82
C ALA A 123 -7.56 0.55 8.86
N THR A 124 -8.02 1.06 10.01
CA THR A 124 -9.40 1.58 10.13
C THR A 124 -9.60 2.80 9.24
N THR A 125 -10.84 3.06 8.81
CA THR A 125 -11.17 4.25 8.00
C THR A 125 -10.66 5.56 8.64
N SER A 126 -10.75 5.68 9.97
CA SER A 126 -10.26 6.84 10.71
C SER A 126 -8.73 6.95 10.67
N ASN A 127 -8.02 5.84 10.89
CA ASN A 127 -6.56 5.81 10.86
C ASN A 127 -6.02 6.13 9.47
N LYS A 128 -6.60 5.53 8.43
CA LYS A 128 -6.24 5.80 7.03
C LYS A 128 -6.41 7.28 6.68
N ALA A 129 -7.56 7.88 7.02
CA ALA A 129 -7.82 9.30 6.77
C ALA A 129 -6.86 10.23 7.54
N ALA A 130 -6.57 9.90 8.80
CA ALA A 130 -5.66 10.69 9.64
C ALA A 130 -4.21 10.62 9.15
N ALA A 131 -3.71 9.42 8.82
CA ALA A 131 -2.37 9.24 8.25
C ALA A 131 -2.21 9.97 6.92
N ASN A 132 -3.22 9.85 6.04
CA ASN A 132 -3.20 10.54 4.76
C ASN A 132 -3.17 12.05 4.94
N SER A 133 -4.06 12.62 5.76
CA SER A 133 -4.08 14.06 6.03
C SER A 133 -2.78 14.56 6.63
N TRP A 134 -2.15 13.79 7.50
CA TRP A 134 -0.84 14.11 8.07
C TRP A 134 0.25 14.13 6.99
N ALA A 135 0.32 13.09 6.15
CA ALA A 135 1.32 13.00 5.08
C ALA A 135 1.15 14.12 4.04
N MET A 136 -0.09 14.49 3.70
CA MET A 136 -0.38 15.55 2.73
C MET A 136 0.05 16.95 3.21
N ALA A 137 0.15 17.15 4.52
CA ALA A 137 0.56 18.44 5.10
C ALA A 137 2.08 18.65 5.13
N LEU A 138 2.87 17.60 4.84
CA LEU A 138 4.32 17.66 4.88
C LEU A 138 4.90 18.25 3.58
N THR A 139 6.11 18.78 3.69
CA THR A 139 6.90 19.30 2.57
C THR A 139 8.32 18.74 2.62
N PRO A 140 9.00 18.63 1.46
CA PRO A 140 10.40 18.25 1.41
C PRO A 140 11.30 19.25 2.15
N ASP A 141 12.32 18.75 2.84
CA ASP A 141 13.38 19.55 3.46
C ASP A 141 14.66 18.71 3.70
N GLY A 142 15.73 19.38 4.10
CA GLY A 142 16.88 18.70 4.71
C GLY A 142 17.68 17.79 3.78
N TRP A 143 18.51 16.96 4.42
CA TRP A 143 19.45 16.01 3.83
C TRP A 143 18.83 14.59 3.70
N THR A 144 19.57 13.65 3.14
CA THR A 144 19.14 12.26 2.91
C THR A 144 19.75 11.34 3.98
N CYS A 145 19.40 11.55 5.26
CA CYS A 145 19.89 10.71 6.37
C CYS A 145 19.01 9.46 6.50
N ILE A 146 19.20 8.50 5.59
CA ILE A 146 18.30 7.34 5.43
C ILE A 146 18.32 6.37 6.61
N ALA A 147 19.48 6.09 7.20
CA ALA A 147 19.61 5.04 8.21
C ALA A 147 18.70 5.26 9.44
N PRO A 148 18.65 6.45 10.07
CA PRO A 148 17.68 6.73 11.13
C PRO A 148 16.22 6.45 10.75
N GLY A 149 15.82 6.78 9.51
CA GLY A 149 14.46 6.55 9.02
C GLY A 149 14.13 5.07 8.88
N VAL A 150 15.04 4.29 8.28
CA VAL A 150 14.86 2.84 8.09
C VAL A 150 14.89 2.10 9.43
N VAL A 151 15.80 2.46 10.33
CA VAL A 151 15.86 1.90 11.69
C VAL A 151 14.54 2.16 12.43
N LYS A 152 14.00 3.38 12.34
CA LYS A 152 12.72 3.70 12.96
C LYS A 152 11.55 2.90 12.35
N ALA A 153 11.57 2.65 11.05
CA ALA A 153 10.56 1.81 10.40
C ALA A 153 10.62 0.36 10.88
N LEU A 154 11.81 -0.21 11.04
CA LEU A 154 11.99 -1.54 11.62
C LEU A 154 11.42 -1.62 13.04
N ASP A 155 11.61 -0.57 13.86
CA ASP A 155 11.06 -0.51 15.20
C ASP A 155 9.53 -0.46 15.20
N ILE A 156 8.91 0.34 14.32
CA ILE A 156 7.45 0.41 14.18
C ILE A 156 6.90 -0.93 13.66
N ASN A 157 7.57 -1.54 12.67
CA ASN A 157 7.13 -2.80 12.08
C ASN A 157 7.21 -3.98 13.09
N ARG A 158 8.10 -3.89 14.09
CA ARG A 158 8.13 -4.84 15.23
C ARG A 158 6.94 -4.75 16.16
N THR A 159 6.26 -3.60 16.22
CA THR A 159 5.13 -3.45 17.15
C THR A 159 3.87 -4.17 16.66
N SER A 160 3.79 -4.49 15.37
CA SER A 160 2.69 -5.30 14.84
C SER A 160 2.87 -6.78 15.22
N HIS A 161 1.77 -7.40 15.60
CA HIS A 161 1.68 -8.84 15.88
C HIS A 161 1.41 -9.69 14.63
N LYS A 162 1.38 -9.07 13.45
CA LYS A 162 1.19 -9.76 12.17
C LYS A 162 2.40 -10.62 11.81
N HIS A 163 2.14 -11.71 11.09
CA HIS A 163 3.18 -12.66 10.72
C HIS A 163 3.99 -12.18 9.50
N LYS A 164 3.32 -11.74 8.44
CA LYS A 164 3.97 -11.20 7.24
C LYS A 164 4.02 -9.68 7.33
N LYS A 165 5.22 -9.11 7.33
CA LYS A 165 5.43 -7.69 7.57
C LYS A 165 6.49 -7.16 6.61
N VAL A 166 6.21 -6.02 5.99
CA VAL A 166 7.06 -5.44 4.94
C VAL A 166 7.40 -3.99 5.31
N VAL A 167 8.69 -3.67 5.32
CA VAL A 167 9.17 -2.29 5.34
C VAL A 167 9.44 -1.85 3.90
N ILE A 168 8.82 -0.75 3.49
CA ILE A 168 8.99 -0.17 2.15
C ILE A 168 9.74 1.15 2.29
N VAL A 169 10.96 1.19 1.77
CA VAL A 169 11.83 2.37 1.80
C VAL A 169 11.82 3.02 0.42
N LEU A 170 11.65 4.34 0.37
CA LEU A 170 11.68 5.08 -0.90
C LEU A 170 12.68 6.23 -0.80
N SER A 171 13.52 6.44 -1.82
CA SER A 171 14.44 7.58 -1.93
C SER A 171 14.73 7.96 -3.38
N ASP A 172 15.12 9.21 -3.62
CA ASP A 172 15.54 9.73 -4.92
C ASP A 172 17.05 10.01 -5.03
N GLY A 173 17.85 9.59 -4.04
CA GLY A 173 19.24 10.01 -3.95
C GLY A 173 20.18 9.10 -3.17
N GLU A 174 21.42 9.58 -3.04
CA GLU A 174 22.48 8.96 -2.23
C GLU A 174 22.30 9.30 -0.75
N PRO A 175 22.79 8.46 0.18
CA PRO A 175 22.73 8.70 1.62
C PRO A 175 23.70 9.81 2.05
N ILE A 176 23.39 11.05 1.67
CA ILE A 176 24.15 12.25 2.04
C ILE A 176 23.49 12.86 3.27
N CYS A 177 24.18 12.82 4.41
CA CYS A 177 23.69 13.37 5.66
C CYS A 177 24.64 14.46 6.17
N ASN A 178 24.11 15.65 6.47
CA ASN A 178 24.89 16.81 6.92
C ASN A 178 26.09 17.11 6.00
N GLY A 179 25.90 16.98 4.69
CA GLY A 179 26.93 17.23 3.67
C GLY A 179 27.98 16.12 3.50
N THR A 180 27.85 14.99 4.20
CA THR A 180 28.76 13.84 4.07
C THR A 180 28.02 12.67 3.42
N ASN A 181 28.62 12.05 2.41
CA ASN A 181 28.10 10.81 1.82
C ASN A 181 28.48 9.63 2.74
N ILE A 182 27.50 8.88 3.23
CA ILE A 182 27.66 7.86 4.28
C ILE A 182 27.01 6.51 3.94
N PRO A 183 27.27 5.92 2.75
CA PRO A 183 26.59 4.70 2.33
C PRO A 183 27.01 3.49 3.18
N ASP A 184 28.29 3.34 3.50
CA ASP A 184 28.80 2.20 4.25
C ASP A 184 28.28 2.23 5.70
N GLU A 185 28.35 3.39 6.37
CA GLU A 185 27.81 3.54 7.73
C GLU A 185 26.29 3.35 7.76
N SER A 186 25.58 3.79 6.71
CA SER A 186 24.13 3.60 6.62
C SER A 186 23.76 2.13 6.44
N LEU A 187 24.48 1.38 5.58
CA LEU A 187 24.26 -0.05 5.40
C LEU A 187 24.55 -0.83 6.68
N GLU A 188 25.66 -0.54 7.35
CA GLU A 188 26.02 -1.17 8.62
C GLU A 188 24.93 -0.94 9.68
N ALA A 189 24.48 0.30 9.83
CA ALA A 189 23.44 0.65 10.80
C ALA A 189 22.10 -0.05 10.49
N ILE A 190 21.67 -0.08 9.23
CA ILE A 190 20.41 -0.72 8.81
C ILE A 190 20.49 -2.23 9.05
N ASN A 191 21.55 -2.88 8.59
CA ASN A 191 21.71 -4.33 8.72
C ASN A 191 21.88 -4.75 10.19
N GLY A 192 22.63 -3.97 10.98
CA GLY A 192 22.77 -4.20 12.41
C GLY A 192 21.46 -4.02 13.18
N ALA A 193 20.61 -3.09 12.74
CA ALA A 193 19.29 -2.89 13.32
C ALA A 193 18.27 -3.96 12.90
N ASN A 194 18.42 -4.59 11.74
CA ASN A 194 17.50 -5.63 11.25
C ASN A 194 17.84 -7.05 11.75
N TRP A 195 18.10 -7.18 13.05
CA TRP A 195 18.51 -8.44 13.69
C TRP A 195 17.45 -9.55 13.66
N ASP A 196 16.18 -9.19 13.44
CA ASP A 196 15.04 -10.11 13.31
C ASP A 196 14.67 -10.42 11.85
N MET A 197 15.49 -9.98 10.88
CA MET A 197 15.36 -10.31 9.46
C MET A 197 14.00 -9.90 8.86
N GLN A 198 13.51 -8.71 9.18
CA GLN A 198 12.31 -8.17 8.54
C GLN A 198 12.59 -7.89 7.05
N GLU A 199 11.58 -8.06 6.21
CA GLU A 199 11.71 -7.70 4.80
C GLU A 199 11.85 -6.18 4.65
N ILE A 200 12.89 -5.75 3.92
CA ILE A 200 13.06 -4.35 3.52
C ILE A 200 13.09 -4.29 2.00
N SER A 201 11.99 -3.87 1.39
CA SER A 201 11.91 -3.56 -0.03
C SER A 201 12.18 -2.07 -0.27
N THR A 202 12.80 -1.75 -1.40
CA THR A 202 13.27 -0.38 -1.70
C THR A 202 12.77 0.11 -3.06
N ILE A 203 12.50 1.41 -3.15
CA ILE A 203 12.05 2.08 -4.36
C ILE A 203 12.97 3.26 -4.64
N GLY A 204 13.57 3.26 -5.83
CA GLY A 204 14.39 4.36 -6.33
C GLY A 204 13.59 5.25 -7.28
N VAL A 205 13.33 6.51 -6.89
CA VAL A 205 12.61 7.49 -7.71
C VAL A 205 13.59 8.35 -8.49
N GLU A 206 13.59 8.22 -9.83
CA GLU A 206 14.50 8.96 -10.73
C GLU A 206 15.98 8.95 -10.26
N VAL A 207 16.39 7.84 -9.63
CA VAL A 207 17.72 7.67 -9.04
C VAL A 207 18.55 6.72 -9.90
N SER A 208 19.84 7.02 -10.02
CA SER A 208 20.79 6.21 -10.77
C SER A 208 22.16 6.18 -10.08
N GLY A 209 23.07 5.36 -10.59
CA GLY A 209 24.46 5.34 -10.11
C GLY A 209 24.58 4.86 -8.65
N PRO A 210 25.38 5.55 -7.80
CA PRO A 210 25.62 5.10 -6.43
C PRO A 210 24.37 5.03 -5.56
N GLY A 211 23.43 5.98 -5.70
CA GLY A 211 22.17 5.97 -4.92
C GLY A 211 21.30 4.76 -5.24
N GLN A 212 21.15 4.43 -6.53
CA GLN A 212 20.47 3.22 -6.97
C GLN A 212 21.17 1.96 -6.45
N THR A 213 22.50 1.90 -6.55
CA THR A 213 23.29 0.75 -6.08
C THR A 213 23.09 0.53 -4.58
N PHE A 214 23.08 1.61 -3.80
CA PHE A 214 22.86 1.56 -2.36
C PHE A 214 21.46 1.03 -1.99
N LEU A 215 20.40 1.49 -2.68
CA LEU A 215 19.04 0.96 -2.46
C LEU A 215 18.95 -0.53 -2.80
N GLN A 216 19.55 -0.94 -3.92
CA GLN A 216 19.64 -2.36 -4.29
C GLN A 216 20.35 -3.20 -3.21
N GLN A 217 21.43 -2.68 -2.62
CA GLN A 217 22.15 -3.35 -1.54
C GLN A 217 21.29 -3.53 -0.28
N ILE A 218 20.51 -2.51 0.11
CA ILE A 218 19.57 -2.63 1.23
C ILE A 218 18.57 -3.75 0.96
N ALA A 219 17.90 -3.74 -0.20
CA ALA A 219 16.90 -4.76 -0.51
C ALA A 219 17.49 -6.17 -0.55
N MET A 220 18.60 -6.35 -1.26
CA MET A 220 19.26 -7.65 -1.39
C MET A 220 19.73 -8.21 -0.06
N ALA A 221 20.20 -7.37 0.87
CA ALA A 221 20.65 -7.80 2.19
C ALA A 221 19.50 -8.18 3.14
N ASN A 222 18.27 -7.73 2.85
CA ASN A 222 17.14 -7.78 3.78
C ASN A 222 15.90 -8.47 3.17
N GLN A 223 16.11 -9.48 2.32
CA GLN A 223 15.07 -10.34 1.72
C GLN A 223 14.00 -9.62 0.89
N GLY A 224 14.19 -8.32 0.62
CA GLY A 224 13.25 -7.52 -0.16
C GLY A 224 13.65 -7.40 -1.62
N THR A 225 12.93 -6.52 -2.31
CA THR A 225 13.13 -6.24 -3.73
C THR A 225 13.46 -4.77 -3.97
N TYR A 226 14.10 -4.48 -5.10
CA TYR A 226 14.33 -3.11 -5.56
C TYR A 226 13.45 -2.82 -6.77
N THR A 227 12.71 -1.71 -6.70
CA THR A 227 11.91 -1.17 -7.79
C THR A 227 12.48 0.15 -8.27
N ALA A 228 12.66 0.29 -9.58
CA ALA A 228 12.98 1.57 -10.19
C ALA A 228 11.70 2.29 -10.64
N ALA A 229 11.52 3.53 -10.20
CA ALA A 229 10.45 4.42 -10.61
C ALA A 229 11.05 5.59 -11.41
N ASN A 230 11.04 5.49 -12.73
CA ASN A 230 11.65 6.46 -13.66
C ASN A 230 10.60 7.17 -14.53
#